data_AF-A0A831M7J6-F1
#
_entry.id   AF-A0A831M7J6-F1
#
_cell.length_a   1.000
_cell.length_b   1.000
_cell.length_c   1.000
_cell.angle_alpha   90.00
_cell.angle_beta   90.00
_cell.angle_gamma   90.00
#
_symmetry.space_group_name_H-M   'P 1'
#
loop_
_entity.id
_entity.type
_entity.pdbx_description
1 polymer ?
#
loop_
_entity_poly.entity_id
_entity_poly.type
_entity_poly.pdbx_seq_one_letter_code
_entity_poly.pdbx_strand_id
1 'polypeptide(L)'
;MEGRKEARPRGLRRPTGIRAERSFVMKRWNGLLILLMAAVLLAMDLASAPVSVSPAADEKTLDEALKRLPAAERHYADGLKAYRAGDYESAAAAFGKSVRELPGHAYARYYLANILYIGGDYEGALAQMEEALVRLPFMEELNAYAFKKRSRTIDSYQHMLNAANENITNCRQSRELESMVGELTDKENRMALQAGAELVRRSRQKAHYHYFLGNILFQLKRFGEAEGRYLEAIELDPGHVNAYNNAAAVAFLAGKPLEALGLLEKAEAQGLEDNLNLKLRHLVSEALGRPTDGILQEDLSSTTEEDLGVRRFALAVKRENPLLPPLYENCYVVFSRSSRQAVLIDPGAEDPRIEDFVKAENLEVRAILITHSHTDHTGAAAAYAKMFRAPVCVPVRDAGDLGFAADKRLGDGESLPFDGFTVRVLHTPGHTPGSACFIVGSILFSGDTLFRNGIGSVQPARPDAAKTAQKEMVGLIKRRLLALADGTRVCPGHGRTSTIGEERANNPFLAK
;
A
#
# COMPACT_ATOMS: atom_id res chain seq x y z
N MET A 1 1.41 -81.46 12.15
CA MET A 1 2.00 -81.52 10.80
C MET A 1 1.58 -80.27 10.07
N GLU A 2 2.38 -79.47 9.37
CA GLU A 2 3.82 -79.35 9.14
C GLU A 2 4.01 -78.02 8.37
N GLY A 3 5.13 -77.33 8.59
CA GLY A 3 5.99 -76.84 7.50
C GLY A 3 5.58 -75.66 6.60
N ARG A 4 6.19 -74.49 6.86
CA ARG A 4 6.95 -73.61 5.93
C ARG A 4 6.85 -73.86 4.40
N LYS A 5 6.81 -72.78 3.60
CA LYS A 5 7.99 -72.23 2.88
C LYS A 5 7.69 -70.98 2.03
N GLU A 6 8.69 -70.10 2.00
CA GLU A 6 8.84 -68.88 1.22
C GLU A 6 9.03 -69.13 -0.29
N ALA A 7 8.74 -68.11 -1.12
CA ALA A 7 9.49 -67.83 -2.35
C ALA A 7 9.41 -66.34 -2.74
N ARG A 8 10.57 -65.68 -2.83
CA ARG A 8 10.89 -64.52 -3.72
C ARG A 8 11.93 -65.03 -4.76
N PRO A 9 12.39 -64.26 -5.79
CA PRO A 9 11.97 -62.96 -6.37
C PRO A 9 11.88 -62.98 -7.92
N ARG A 10 11.50 -61.87 -8.58
CA ARG A 10 12.11 -61.39 -9.85
C ARG A 10 11.71 -59.95 -10.16
N GLY A 11 12.70 -59.14 -10.55
CA GLY A 11 12.62 -57.69 -10.64
C GLY A 11 11.99 -57.15 -11.93
N LEU A 12 11.56 -55.88 -11.87
CA LEU A 12 11.29 -55.06 -13.03
C LEU A 12 12.10 -53.76 -12.96
N ARG A 13 12.68 -53.45 -14.13
CA ARG A 13 13.59 -52.34 -14.45
C ARG A 13 12.89 -50.98 -14.31
N ARG A 14 13.64 -49.97 -13.86
CA ARG A 14 13.26 -48.55 -14.00
C ARG A 14 13.47 -48.09 -15.45
N PRO A 15 12.56 -47.32 -16.07
CA PRO A 15 12.90 -46.52 -17.24
C PRO A 15 13.45 -45.17 -16.80
N THR A 16 14.68 -44.89 -17.23
CA THR A 16 15.30 -43.57 -17.26
C THR A 16 14.75 -42.76 -18.43
N GLY A 17 14.43 -41.47 -18.21
CA GLY A 17 14.49 -40.45 -19.26
C GLY A 17 13.21 -39.67 -19.52
N ILE A 18 12.95 -38.62 -18.71
CA ILE A 18 12.17 -37.44 -19.14
C ILE A 18 12.79 -36.22 -18.45
N ARG A 19 13.73 -35.54 -19.12
CA ARG A 19 14.25 -34.23 -18.64
C ARG A 19 14.44 -33.18 -19.74
N ALA A 20 13.96 -33.41 -20.97
CA ALA A 20 14.16 -32.46 -22.08
C ALA A 20 12.89 -31.73 -22.57
N GLU A 21 11.66 -32.18 -22.26
CA GLU A 21 10.45 -31.58 -22.87
C GLU A 21 9.80 -30.43 -22.07
N ARG A 22 10.16 -30.23 -20.79
CA ARG A 22 9.55 -29.16 -19.97
C ARG A 22 9.98 -27.73 -20.35
N SER A 23 11.11 -27.58 -21.05
CA SER A 23 11.64 -26.27 -21.49
C SER A 23 10.89 -25.70 -22.70
N PHE A 24 10.44 -26.56 -23.62
CA PHE A 24 9.78 -26.13 -24.86
C PHE A 24 8.30 -25.79 -24.64
N VAL A 25 7.64 -26.50 -23.72
CA VAL A 25 6.22 -26.24 -23.38
C VAL A 25 6.06 -24.93 -22.62
N MET A 26 6.92 -24.60 -21.65
CA MET A 26 6.83 -23.31 -20.92
C MET A 26 7.01 -22.06 -21.80
N LYS A 27 7.87 -22.12 -22.83
CA LYS A 27 8.05 -20.98 -23.76
C LYS A 27 6.82 -20.70 -24.62
N ARG A 28 6.05 -21.74 -24.98
CA ARG A 28 4.86 -21.62 -25.82
C ARG A 28 3.65 -21.10 -25.03
N TRP A 29 3.57 -21.41 -23.74
CA TRP A 29 2.53 -20.89 -22.83
C TRP A 29 2.76 -19.42 -22.46
N ASN A 30 4.02 -18.96 -22.28
CA ASN A 30 4.31 -17.54 -22.12
C ASN A 30 3.92 -16.72 -23.36
N GLY A 31 4.19 -17.23 -24.58
CA GLY A 31 3.78 -16.57 -25.82
C GLY A 31 2.26 -16.45 -25.97
N LEU A 32 1.50 -17.47 -25.54
CA LEU A 32 0.04 -17.47 -25.60
C LEU A 32 -0.59 -16.52 -24.57
N LEU A 33 0.00 -16.42 -23.37
CA LEU A 33 -0.43 -15.48 -22.32
C LEU A 33 -0.16 -14.01 -22.73
N ILE A 34 0.95 -13.78 -23.44
CA ILE A 34 1.31 -12.47 -24.02
C ILE A 34 0.34 -12.08 -25.15
N LEU A 35 -0.01 -13.02 -26.03
CA LEU A 35 -1.04 -12.82 -27.06
C LEU A 35 -2.42 -12.56 -26.44
N LEU A 36 -2.75 -13.22 -25.33
CA LEU A 36 -4.00 -12.97 -24.61
C LEU A 36 -4.03 -11.57 -23.96
N MET A 37 -2.93 -11.12 -23.34
CA MET A 37 -2.82 -9.77 -22.79
C MET A 37 -2.87 -8.69 -23.88
N ALA A 38 -2.19 -8.90 -25.01
CA ALA A 38 -2.26 -8.00 -26.15
C ALA A 38 -3.65 -7.96 -26.78
N ALA A 39 -4.34 -9.11 -26.87
CA ALA A 39 -5.72 -9.20 -27.35
C ALA A 39 -6.73 -8.59 -26.37
N VAL A 40 -6.51 -8.68 -25.05
CA VAL A 40 -7.34 -8.01 -24.04
C VAL A 40 -7.15 -6.49 -24.11
N LEU A 41 -5.92 -6.00 -24.31
CA LEU A 41 -5.66 -4.57 -24.55
C LEU A 41 -6.25 -4.07 -25.88
N LEU A 42 -6.26 -4.90 -26.93
CA LEU A 42 -6.92 -4.59 -28.21
C LEU A 42 -8.47 -4.65 -28.09
N ALA A 43 -9.00 -5.55 -27.26
CA ALA A 43 -10.44 -5.72 -27.07
C ALA A 43 -11.07 -4.64 -26.20
N MET A 44 -10.29 -3.99 -25.31
CA MET A 44 -10.74 -2.83 -24.55
C MET A 44 -10.97 -1.58 -25.42
N ASP A 45 -10.46 -1.57 -26.66
CA ASP A 45 -10.67 -0.50 -27.65
C ASP A 45 -11.94 -0.71 -28.50
N LEU A 46 -12.61 -1.87 -28.37
CA LEU A 46 -13.78 -2.24 -29.18
C LEU A 46 -15.13 -2.01 -28.46
N ALA A 47 -15.14 -1.50 -27.22
CA ALA A 47 -16.36 -1.31 -26.43
C ALA A 47 -16.66 0.15 -26.05
N SER A 48 -15.81 1.10 -26.42
CA SER A 48 -16.04 2.53 -26.21
C SER A 48 -16.75 3.14 -27.43
N ALA A 49 -17.90 3.79 -27.18
CA ALA A 49 -18.57 4.62 -28.19
C ALA A 49 -17.56 5.63 -28.78
N PRO A 50 -17.67 6.00 -30.07
CA PRO A 50 -16.67 6.85 -30.71
C PRO A 50 -16.61 8.18 -29.98
N VAL A 51 -15.54 8.38 -29.21
CA VAL A 51 -15.10 9.71 -28.78
C VAL A 51 -14.95 10.50 -30.06
N SER A 52 -15.62 11.65 -30.18
CA SER A 52 -15.49 12.52 -31.35
C SER A 52 -14.03 12.96 -31.47
N VAL A 53 -13.24 12.21 -32.24
CA VAL A 53 -11.85 12.54 -32.54
C VAL A 53 -11.92 13.78 -33.43
N SER A 54 -11.31 14.88 -32.97
CA SER A 54 -11.07 16.04 -33.83
C SER A 54 -10.43 15.53 -35.13
N PRO A 55 -10.85 16.01 -36.32
CA PRO A 55 -10.27 15.54 -37.57
C PRO A 55 -8.75 15.66 -37.52
N ALA A 56 -8.06 14.58 -37.91
CA ALA A 56 -6.60 14.52 -37.95
C ALA A 56 -6.04 15.72 -38.74
N ALA A 57 -4.96 16.32 -38.26
CA ALA A 57 -4.38 17.48 -38.91
C ALA A 57 -3.95 17.12 -40.33
N ASP A 58 -4.28 17.99 -41.30
CA ASP A 58 -3.83 17.79 -42.67
C ASP A 58 -2.29 17.89 -42.76
N GLU A 59 -1.73 17.24 -43.79
CA GLU A 59 -0.27 17.15 -43.95
C GLU A 59 0.39 18.54 -44.07
N LYS A 60 -0.30 19.51 -44.66
CA LYS A 60 0.19 20.89 -44.80
C LYS A 60 0.36 21.56 -43.44
N THR A 61 -0.61 21.38 -42.55
CA THR A 61 -0.60 21.90 -41.17
C THR A 61 0.55 21.28 -40.38
N LEU A 62 0.78 19.98 -40.52
CA LEU A 62 1.89 19.27 -39.88
C LEU A 62 3.26 19.71 -40.42
N ASP A 63 3.39 19.92 -41.74
CA ASP A 63 4.62 20.44 -42.35
C ASP A 63 4.96 21.87 -41.90
N GLU A 64 3.95 22.75 -41.77
CA GLU A 64 4.13 24.11 -41.25
C GLU A 64 4.54 24.09 -39.77
N ALA A 65 3.91 23.25 -38.96
CA ALA A 65 4.25 23.07 -37.55
C ALA A 65 5.67 22.51 -37.37
N LEU A 66 6.07 21.52 -38.18
CA LEU A 66 7.40 20.92 -38.13
C LEU A 66 8.51 21.93 -38.42
N LYS A 67 8.25 22.94 -39.28
CA LYS A 67 9.20 24.04 -39.54
C LYS A 67 9.40 24.95 -38.33
N ARG A 68 8.36 25.15 -37.51
CA ARG A 68 8.40 26.02 -36.31
C ARG A 68 8.89 25.30 -35.06
N LEU A 69 8.76 23.98 -35.05
CA LEU A 69 9.10 23.12 -33.91
C LEU A 69 10.51 23.37 -33.33
N PRO A 70 11.60 23.53 -34.11
CA PRO A 70 12.94 23.75 -33.53
C PRO A 70 13.06 25.03 -32.71
N ALA A 71 12.37 26.11 -33.12
CA ALA A 71 12.37 27.36 -32.36
C ALA A 71 11.55 27.21 -31.07
N ALA A 72 10.41 26.53 -31.15
CA ALA A 72 9.55 26.27 -30.02
C ALA A 72 10.21 25.36 -28.97
N GLU A 73 10.93 24.30 -29.39
CA GLU A 73 11.68 23.37 -28.53
C GLU A 73 12.82 24.09 -27.79
N ARG A 74 13.54 25.00 -28.44
CA ARG A 74 14.58 25.79 -27.78
C ARG A 74 14.02 26.64 -26.65
N HIS A 75 12.91 27.34 -26.90
CA HIS A 75 12.24 28.12 -25.85
C HIS A 75 11.65 27.25 -24.75
N TYR A 76 11.15 26.07 -25.10
CA TYR A 76 10.68 25.09 -24.12
C TYR A 76 11.83 24.60 -23.22
N ALA A 77 13.00 24.29 -23.79
CA ALA A 77 14.18 23.87 -23.05
C ALA A 77 14.70 24.98 -22.12
N ASP A 78 14.74 26.23 -22.60
CA ASP A 78 15.04 27.41 -21.76
C ASP A 78 14.05 27.52 -20.59
N GLY A 79 12.76 27.33 -20.87
CA GLY A 79 11.69 27.32 -19.86
C GLY A 79 11.87 26.22 -18.82
N LEU A 80 12.15 24.99 -19.22
CA LEU A 80 12.43 23.89 -18.29
C LEU A 80 13.65 24.16 -17.42
N LYS A 81 14.71 24.75 -17.98
CA LYS A 81 15.90 25.12 -17.22
C LYS A 81 15.57 26.13 -16.13
N ALA A 82 14.83 27.18 -16.46
CA ALA A 82 14.39 28.20 -15.50
C ALA A 82 13.42 27.62 -14.45
N TYR A 83 12.46 26.80 -14.89
CA TYR A 83 11.48 26.15 -14.01
C TYR A 83 12.16 25.28 -12.95
N ARG A 84 13.15 24.48 -13.35
CA ARG A 84 13.96 23.66 -12.42
C ARG A 84 14.84 24.48 -11.48
N ALA A 85 15.21 25.70 -11.88
CA ALA A 85 15.94 26.64 -11.03
C ALA A 85 15.03 27.42 -10.07
N GLY A 86 13.70 27.25 -10.15
CA GLY A 86 12.72 28.00 -9.36
C GLY A 86 12.47 29.43 -9.87
N ASP A 87 13.04 29.80 -11.03
CA ASP A 87 12.80 31.09 -11.67
C ASP A 87 11.53 31.01 -12.54
N TYR A 88 10.38 31.10 -11.89
CA TYR A 88 9.08 30.93 -12.53
C TYR A 88 8.72 32.08 -13.49
N GLU A 89 9.25 33.28 -13.27
CA GLU A 89 9.03 34.42 -14.16
C GLU A 89 9.73 34.20 -15.51
N SER A 90 11.02 33.87 -15.49
CA SER A 90 11.77 33.54 -16.71
C SER A 90 11.22 32.28 -17.38
N ALA A 91 10.80 31.28 -16.59
CA ALA A 91 10.18 30.07 -17.12
C ALA A 91 8.88 30.38 -17.87
N ALA A 92 7.98 31.18 -17.28
CA ALA A 92 6.73 31.58 -17.93
C ALA A 92 6.99 32.38 -19.21
N ALA A 93 7.96 33.30 -19.20
CA ALA A 93 8.34 34.05 -20.38
C ALA A 93 8.85 33.14 -21.52
N ALA A 94 9.65 32.13 -21.19
CA ALA A 94 10.21 31.18 -22.15
C ALA A 94 9.14 30.21 -22.70
N PHE A 95 8.30 29.61 -21.85
CA PHE A 95 7.18 28.78 -22.30
C PHE A 95 6.18 29.58 -23.14
N GLY A 96 5.92 30.85 -22.77
CA GLY A 96 5.10 31.75 -23.57
C GLY A 96 5.69 32.02 -24.96
N LYS A 97 7.02 32.13 -25.11
CA LYS A 97 7.68 32.19 -26.42
C LYS A 97 7.48 30.89 -27.21
N SER A 98 7.63 29.74 -26.55
CA SER A 98 7.39 28.43 -27.19
C SER A 98 5.97 28.31 -27.76
N VAL A 99 4.95 28.72 -26.99
CA VAL A 99 3.55 28.73 -27.44
C VAL A 99 3.31 29.76 -28.55
N ARG A 100 4.01 30.89 -28.59
CA ARG A 100 3.90 31.85 -29.71
C ARG A 100 4.48 31.30 -31.02
N GLU A 101 5.60 30.59 -30.94
CA GLU A 101 6.20 29.92 -32.10
C GLU A 101 5.31 28.77 -32.59
N LEU A 102 4.83 27.94 -31.67
CA LEU A 102 3.96 26.80 -31.95
C LEU A 102 2.70 26.87 -31.05
N PRO A 103 1.59 27.49 -31.53
CA PRO A 103 0.36 27.64 -30.74
C PRO A 103 -0.25 26.34 -30.22
N GLY A 104 0.00 25.24 -30.94
CA GLY A 104 -0.39 23.87 -30.58
C GLY A 104 0.54 23.18 -29.59
N HIS A 105 1.57 23.84 -29.03
CA HIS A 105 2.54 23.21 -28.14
C HIS A 105 1.93 22.90 -26.75
N ALA A 106 1.22 21.77 -26.65
CA ALA A 106 0.54 21.31 -25.44
C ALA A 106 1.45 21.26 -24.21
N TYR A 107 2.68 20.74 -24.36
CA TYR A 107 3.60 20.57 -23.22
C TYR A 107 4.04 21.91 -22.62
N ALA A 108 4.26 22.95 -23.42
CA ALA A 108 4.61 24.28 -22.91
C ALA A 108 3.43 24.90 -22.15
N ARG A 109 2.19 24.71 -22.63
CA ARG A 109 0.97 25.16 -21.95
C ARG A 109 0.77 24.47 -20.62
N TYR A 110 1.07 23.18 -20.52
CA TYR A 110 1.05 22.45 -19.24
C TYR A 110 1.99 23.10 -18.20
N TYR A 111 3.21 23.49 -18.58
CA TYR A 111 4.12 24.16 -17.65
C TYR A 111 3.68 25.59 -17.32
N LEU A 112 3.08 26.32 -18.26
CA LEU A 112 2.43 27.60 -17.96
C LEU A 112 1.31 27.43 -16.93
N ALA A 113 0.48 26.40 -17.08
CA ALA A 113 -0.56 26.08 -16.11
C ALA A 113 0.03 25.76 -14.72
N ASN A 114 1.13 25.01 -14.65
CA ASN A 114 1.84 24.74 -13.39
C ASN A 114 2.34 26.03 -12.72
N ILE A 115 2.96 26.93 -13.49
CA ILE A 115 3.47 28.20 -12.95
C ILE A 115 2.33 29.07 -12.40
N LEU A 116 1.23 29.18 -13.15
CA LEU A 116 0.05 29.94 -12.72
C LEU A 116 -0.58 29.33 -11.47
N TYR A 117 -0.67 27.99 -11.41
CA TYR A 117 -1.16 27.27 -10.24
C TYR A 117 -0.29 27.53 -8.99
N ILE A 118 1.04 27.49 -9.14
CA ILE A 118 1.98 27.82 -8.05
C ILE A 118 1.81 29.28 -7.60
N GLY A 119 1.58 30.19 -8.54
CA GLY A 119 1.31 31.60 -8.27
C GLY A 119 -0.08 31.91 -7.69
N GLY A 120 -0.96 30.91 -7.57
CA GLY A 120 -2.32 31.05 -7.07
C GLY A 120 -3.34 31.59 -8.10
N ASP A 121 -2.94 31.78 -9.36
CA ASP A 121 -3.87 32.13 -10.44
C ASP A 121 -4.49 30.87 -11.03
N TYR A 122 -5.49 30.34 -10.33
CA TYR A 122 -6.14 29.09 -10.70
C TYR A 122 -7.01 29.19 -11.96
N GLU A 123 -7.59 30.36 -12.24
CA GLU A 123 -8.37 30.59 -13.48
C GLU A 123 -7.44 30.65 -14.69
N GLY A 124 -6.31 31.35 -14.58
CA GLY A 124 -5.28 31.33 -15.61
C GLY A 124 -4.69 29.94 -15.82
N ALA A 125 -4.44 29.20 -14.74
CA ALA A 125 -3.98 27.82 -14.79
C ALA A 125 -4.98 26.92 -15.51
N LEU A 126 -6.28 27.06 -15.20
CA LEU A 126 -7.34 26.29 -15.84
C LEU A 126 -7.36 26.53 -17.34
N ALA A 127 -7.36 27.79 -17.78
CA ALA A 127 -7.39 28.15 -19.20
C ALA A 127 -6.18 27.58 -19.96
N GLN A 128 -4.97 27.62 -19.37
CA GLN A 128 -3.80 27.01 -20.01
C GLN A 128 -3.88 25.49 -20.06
N MET A 129 -4.43 24.86 -19.03
CA MET A 129 -4.51 23.41 -18.94
C MET A 129 -5.57 22.81 -19.88
N GLU A 130 -6.72 23.47 -20.01
CA GLU A 130 -7.76 23.07 -20.97
C GLU A 130 -7.24 23.15 -22.41
N GLU A 131 -6.56 24.26 -22.77
CA GLU A 131 -5.88 24.35 -24.06
C GLU A 131 -4.79 23.28 -24.21
N ALA A 132 -4.00 23.00 -23.17
CA ALA A 132 -2.98 21.95 -23.23
C ALA A 132 -3.60 20.58 -23.57
N LEU A 133 -4.72 20.24 -22.94
CA LEU A 133 -5.44 18.98 -23.18
C LEU A 133 -6.06 18.93 -24.60
N VAL A 134 -6.65 20.03 -25.07
CA VAL A 134 -7.22 20.13 -26.43
C VAL A 134 -6.13 19.98 -27.51
N ARG A 135 -4.93 20.51 -27.26
CA ARG A 135 -3.81 20.45 -28.21
C ARG A 135 -2.95 19.19 -28.09
N LEU A 136 -3.19 18.34 -27.08
CA LEU A 136 -2.40 17.14 -26.85
C LEU A 136 -2.42 16.17 -28.05
N PRO A 137 -3.59 15.85 -28.68
CA PRO A 137 -3.61 15.00 -29.86
C PRO A 137 -2.81 15.56 -31.03
N PHE A 138 -2.85 16.88 -31.24
CA PHE A 138 -2.06 17.53 -32.28
C PHE A 138 -0.55 17.36 -32.04
N MET A 139 -0.08 17.48 -30.80
CA MET A 139 1.32 17.21 -30.49
C MET A 139 1.68 15.75 -30.71
N GLU A 140 0.81 14.80 -30.36
CA GLU A 140 1.05 13.38 -30.63
C GLU A 140 1.16 13.07 -32.13
N GLU A 141 0.31 13.70 -32.95
CA GLU A 141 0.36 13.60 -34.42
C GLU A 141 1.64 14.23 -34.99
N LEU A 142 2.00 15.44 -34.53
CA LEU A 142 3.23 16.12 -34.93
C LEU A 142 4.46 15.29 -34.57
N ASN A 143 4.46 14.63 -33.40
CA ASN A 143 5.54 13.75 -32.98
C ASN A 143 5.68 12.54 -33.89
N ALA A 144 4.56 11.88 -34.19
CA ALA A 144 4.55 10.74 -35.11
C ALA A 144 5.01 11.15 -36.53
N TYR A 145 4.59 12.34 -36.99
CA TYR A 145 4.98 12.88 -38.28
C TYR A 145 6.47 13.20 -38.37
N ALA A 146 7.03 13.87 -37.35
CA ALA A 146 8.45 14.19 -37.26
C ALA A 146 9.33 12.93 -37.25
N PHE A 147 8.91 11.90 -36.50
CA PHE A 147 9.58 10.60 -36.46
C PHE A 147 9.60 9.94 -37.84
N LYS A 148 8.46 9.93 -38.55
CA LYS A 148 8.35 9.39 -39.92
C LYS A 148 9.26 10.11 -40.91
N LYS A 149 9.41 11.44 -40.77
CA LYS A 149 10.32 12.26 -41.61
C LYS A 149 11.80 12.14 -41.20
N ARG A 150 12.15 11.29 -40.23
CA ARG A 150 13.50 11.14 -39.66
C ARG A 150 14.10 12.46 -39.15
N SER A 151 13.23 13.39 -38.74
CA SER A 151 13.67 14.60 -38.06
C SER A 151 14.09 14.25 -36.64
N ARG A 152 15.29 14.66 -36.21
CA ARG A 152 15.72 14.52 -34.81
C ARG A 152 15.26 15.73 -34.00
N THR A 153 15.05 15.47 -32.70
CA THR A 153 14.68 16.38 -31.59
C THR A 153 13.20 16.73 -31.47
N ILE A 154 12.51 15.96 -30.63
CA ILE A 154 11.33 16.42 -29.88
C ILE A 154 11.58 16.02 -28.43
N ASP A 155 12.37 16.83 -27.76
CA ASP A 155 12.80 16.56 -26.39
C ASP A 155 11.67 16.91 -25.42
N SER A 156 10.81 17.86 -25.78
CA SER A 156 9.62 18.23 -25.01
C SER A 156 8.68 17.05 -24.74
N TYR A 157 8.47 16.18 -25.74
CA TYR A 157 7.67 14.97 -25.59
C TYR A 157 8.26 14.03 -24.54
N GLN A 158 9.56 13.74 -24.65
CA GLN A 158 10.26 12.86 -23.71
C GLN A 158 10.26 13.43 -22.30
N HIS A 159 10.49 14.75 -22.16
CA HIS A 159 10.43 15.42 -20.87
C HIS A 159 9.05 15.34 -20.23
N MET A 160 7.97 15.51 -21.00
CA MET A 160 6.61 15.39 -20.47
C MET A 160 6.27 13.94 -20.08
N LEU A 161 6.68 12.95 -20.88
CA LEU A 161 6.51 11.54 -20.50
C LEU A 161 7.25 11.22 -19.21
N ASN A 162 8.47 11.72 -19.03
CA ASN A 162 9.25 11.51 -17.81
C ASN A 162 8.57 12.19 -16.60
N ALA A 163 8.09 13.42 -16.74
CA ALA A 163 7.40 14.12 -15.66
C ALA A 163 6.06 13.46 -15.27
N ALA A 164 5.34 12.85 -16.23
CA ALA A 164 4.15 12.05 -15.93
C ALA A 164 4.52 10.76 -15.15
N ASN A 165 5.69 10.17 -15.43
CA ASN A 165 6.17 8.97 -14.73
C ASN A 165 6.81 9.26 -13.35
N GLU A 166 7.45 10.42 -13.15
CA GLU A 166 8.07 10.81 -11.87
C GLU A 166 7.04 10.99 -10.75
N ASN A 167 5.78 11.31 -11.08
CA ASN A 167 4.67 11.45 -10.13
C ASN A 167 3.95 10.13 -9.81
N ILE A 168 4.30 9.04 -10.50
CA ILE A 168 3.75 7.70 -10.30
C ILE A 168 4.89 6.84 -9.74
N THR A 169 5.00 6.76 -8.42
CA THR A 169 5.94 5.85 -7.73
C THR A 169 5.55 4.39 -7.99
N ASN A 170 5.87 3.88 -9.17
CA ASN A 170 6.03 2.45 -9.45
C ASN A 170 6.89 2.20 -10.71
N CYS A 171 8.20 2.38 -10.59
CA CYS A 171 9.19 2.06 -11.63
C CYS A 171 9.41 0.54 -11.89
N ARG A 172 8.45 -0.33 -11.55
CA ARG A 172 8.58 -1.78 -11.77
C ARG A 172 8.11 -2.20 -13.16
N GLN A 173 6.93 -1.73 -13.61
CA GLN A 173 6.33 -2.15 -14.89
C GLN A 173 7.09 -1.62 -16.13
N SER A 174 7.63 -0.39 -16.09
CA SER A 174 8.36 0.17 -17.25
C SER A 174 9.66 -0.58 -17.53
N ARG A 175 10.38 -0.97 -16.46
CA ARG A 175 11.64 -1.72 -16.57
C ARG A 175 11.41 -3.16 -17.02
N GLU A 176 10.31 -3.78 -16.61
CA GLU A 176 9.91 -5.12 -17.06
C GLU A 176 9.57 -5.13 -18.55
N LEU A 177 8.82 -4.14 -19.04
CA LEU A 177 8.53 -3.96 -20.47
C LEU A 177 9.80 -3.70 -21.31
N GLU A 178 10.70 -2.83 -20.85
CA GLU A 178 11.98 -2.54 -21.52
C GLU A 178 12.90 -3.78 -21.60
N SER A 179 12.94 -4.58 -20.52
CA SER A 179 13.67 -5.86 -20.49
C SER A 179 13.09 -6.85 -21.49
N MET A 180 11.76 -6.98 -21.56
CA MET A 180 11.08 -7.88 -22.50
C MET A 180 11.29 -7.49 -23.97
N VAL A 181 11.33 -6.19 -24.30
CA VAL A 181 11.64 -5.69 -25.65
C VAL A 181 13.06 -6.07 -26.08
N GLY A 182 14.02 -6.06 -25.15
CA GLY A 182 15.41 -6.43 -25.40
C GLY A 182 15.64 -7.91 -25.69
N GLU A 183 14.80 -8.78 -25.14
CA GLU A 183 14.92 -10.25 -25.27
C GLU A 183 14.24 -10.83 -26.53
N LEU A 184 13.40 -10.05 -27.21
CA LEU A 184 12.68 -10.51 -28.40
C LEU A 184 13.59 -10.53 -29.64
N THR A 185 13.79 -11.72 -30.22
CA THR A 185 14.59 -11.92 -31.45
C THR A 185 13.81 -11.59 -32.73
N ASP A 186 12.48 -11.64 -32.67
CA ASP A 186 11.60 -11.40 -33.80
C ASP A 186 11.20 -9.92 -33.92
N LYS A 187 11.30 -9.38 -35.14
CA LYS A 187 11.13 -7.96 -35.47
C LYS A 187 9.67 -7.54 -35.34
N GLU A 188 8.72 -8.38 -35.73
CA GLU A 188 7.28 -8.08 -35.68
C GLU A 188 6.79 -8.01 -34.24
N ASN A 189 7.17 -9.00 -33.41
CA ASN A 189 6.89 -9.00 -31.97
C ASN A 189 7.52 -7.80 -31.25
N ARG A 190 8.74 -7.39 -31.63
CA ARG A 190 9.39 -6.21 -31.07
C ARG A 190 8.64 -4.92 -31.44
N MET A 191 8.19 -4.79 -32.68
CA MET A 191 7.42 -3.62 -33.14
C MET A 191 6.05 -3.53 -32.46
N ALA A 192 5.34 -4.65 -32.33
CA ALA A 192 4.05 -4.71 -31.63
C ALA A 192 4.20 -4.33 -30.14
N LEU A 193 5.25 -4.83 -29.46
CA LEU A 193 5.52 -4.49 -28.07
C LEU A 193 5.93 -3.02 -27.89
N GLN A 194 6.70 -2.46 -28.83
CA GLN A 194 7.04 -1.03 -28.84
C GLN A 194 5.81 -0.14 -29.06
N ALA A 195 4.91 -0.52 -29.97
CA ALA A 195 3.66 0.19 -30.19
C ALA A 195 2.75 0.13 -28.95
N GLY A 196 2.63 -1.04 -28.31
CA GLY A 196 1.89 -1.20 -27.05
C GLY A 196 2.48 -0.35 -25.91
N ALA A 197 3.81 -0.35 -25.75
CA ALA A 197 4.49 0.46 -24.74
C ALA A 197 4.30 1.98 -24.97
N GLU A 198 4.20 2.41 -26.22
CA GLU A 198 3.95 3.80 -26.59
C GLU A 198 2.49 4.21 -26.30
N LEU A 199 1.52 3.34 -26.59
CA LEU A 199 0.11 3.57 -26.26
C LEU A 199 -0.09 3.72 -24.74
N VAL A 200 0.51 2.82 -23.95
CA VAL A 200 0.47 2.90 -22.48
C VAL A 200 1.09 4.22 -21.99
N ARG A 201 2.21 4.66 -22.58
CA ARG A 201 2.85 5.93 -22.24
C ARG A 201 1.97 7.15 -22.53
N ARG A 202 1.29 7.18 -23.68
CA ARG A 202 0.34 8.25 -24.02
C ARG A 202 -0.86 8.27 -23.08
N SER A 203 -1.40 7.09 -22.75
CA SER A 203 -2.50 6.96 -21.80
C SER A 203 -2.14 7.54 -20.43
N ARG A 204 -0.94 7.23 -19.92
CA ARG A 204 -0.41 7.81 -18.66
C ARG A 204 -0.21 9.31 -18.71
N GLN A 205 0.32 9.83 -19.82
CA GLN A 205 0.48 11.27 -20.01
C GLN A 205 -0.88 11.98 -19.97
N LYS A 206 -1.87 11.44 -20.68
CA LYS A 206 -3.22 11.99 -20.69
C LYS A 206 -3.85 11.89 -19.29
N ALA A 207 -3.69 10.77 -18.60
CA ALA A 207 -4.14 10.60 -17.22
C ALA A 207 -3.57 11.69 -16.28
N HIS A 208 -2.26 11.95 -16.37
CA HIS A 208 -1.61 13.01 -15.60
C HIS A 208 -2.19 14.40 -15.89
N TYR A 209 -2.58 14.67 -17.14
CA TYR A 209 -3.22 15.93 -17.51
C TYR A 209 -4.60 16.08 -16.88
N HIS A 210 -5.42 15.02 -16.92
CA HIS A 210 -6.73 15.01 -16.26
C HIS A 210 -6.57 15.15 -14.73
N TYR A 211 -5.61 14.46 -14.12
CA TYR A 211 -5.30 14.62 -12.70
C TYR A 211 -4.94 16.07 -12.34
N PHE A 212 -4.04 16.70 -13.08
CA PHE A 212 -3.63 18.07 -12.80
C PHE A 212 -4.77 19.09 -13.02
N LEU A 213 -5.59 18.88 -14.06
CA LEU A 213 -6.80 19.65 -14.28
C LEU A 213 -7.79 19.53 -13.10
N GLY A 214 -7.93 18.31 -12.55
CA GLY A 214 -8.69 18.07 -11.32
C GLY A 214 -8.17 18.87 -10.13
N ASN A 215 -6.84 18.96 -9.95
CA ASN A 215 -6.23 19.76 -8.87
C ASN A 215 -6.55 21.25 -9.00
N ILE A 216 -6.51 21.79 -10.23
CA ILE A 216 -6.86 23.20 -10.49
C ILE A 216 -8.34 23.44 -10.14
N LEU A 217 -9.24 22.59 -10.63
CA LEU A 217 -10.68 22.68 -10.36
C LEU A 217 -11.00 22.55 -8.87
N PHE A 218 -10.23 21.73 -8.15
CA PHE A 218 -10.34 21.59 -6.70
C PHE A 218 -10.02 22.91 -5.98
N GLN A 219 -8.94 23.62 -6.36
CA GLN A 219 -8.60 24.92 -5.78
C GLN A 219 -9.67 25.99 -6.08
N LEU A 220 -10.29 25.90 -7.26
CA LEU A 220 -11.44 26.72 -7.65
C LEU A 220 -12.74 26.33 -6.93
N LYS A 221 -12.72 25.31 -6.05
CA LYS A 221 -13.89 24.74 -5.35
C LYS A 221 -14.97 24.19 -6.30
N ARG A 222 -14.60 23.87 -7.54
CA ARG A 222 -15.46 23.23 -8.55
C ARG A 222 -15.42 21.72 -8.38
N PHE A 223 -15.85 21.24 -7.21
CA PHE A 223 -15.63 19.87 -6.75
C PHE A 223 -16.20 18.80 -7.68
N GLY A 224 -17.42 18.97 -8.20
CA GLY A 224 -18.00 17.98 -9.13
C GLY A 224 -17.22 17.83 -10.43
N GLU A 225 -16.68 18.92 -10.96
CA GLU A 225 -15.82 18.88 -12.14
C GLU A 225 -14.45 18.29 -11.83
N ALA A 226 -13.89 18.60 -10.66
CA ALA A 226 -12.65 18.00 -10.18
C ALA A 226 -12.78 16.47 -10.04
N GLU A 227 -13.88 15.98 -9.44
CA GLU A 227 -14.21 14.55 -9.33
C GLU A 227 -14.19 13.87 -10.70
N GLY A 228 -14.91 14.44 -11.68
CA GLY A 228 -14.94 13.92 -13.04
C GLY A 228 -13.55 13.79 -13.67
N ARG A 229 -12.67 14.79 -13.47
CA ARG A 229 -11.31 14.75 -14.00
C ARG A 229 -10.42 13.72 -13.31
N TYR A 230 -10.56 13.52 -12.01
CA TYR A 230 -9.83 12.44 -11.33
C TYR A 230 -10.30 11.06 -11.79
N LEU A 231 -11.59 10.87 -12.02
CA LEU A 231 -12.14 9.60 -12.54
C LEU A 231 -11.65 9.32 -13.97
N GLU A 232 -11.65 10.31 -14.85
CA GLU A 232 -11.05 10.19 -16.20
C GLU A 232 -9.56 9.81 -16.13
N ALA A 233 -8.81 10.37 -15.18
CA ALA A 233 -7.41 10.01 -14.96
C ALA A 233 -7.25 8.53 -14.53
N ILE A 234 -8.12 8.04 -13.64
CA ILE A 234 -8.14 6.64 -13.19
C ILE A 234 -8.50 5.67 -14.33
N GLU A 235 -9.42 6.06 -15.22
CA GLU A 235 -9.78 5.23 -16.38
C GLU A 235 -8.62 5.10 -17.38
N LEU A 236 -7.89 6.20 -17.60
CA LEU A 236 -6.74 6.22 -18.51
C LEU A 236 -5.49 5.55 -17.90
N ASP A 237 -5.32 5.63 -16.58
CA ASP A 237 -4.25 4.96 -15.85
C ASP A 237 -4.75 4.40 -14.51
N PRO A 238 -5.17 3.12 -14.47
CA PRO A 238 -5.59 2.46 -13.25
C PRO A 238 -4.51 2.40 -12.16
N GLY A 239 -3.24 2.69 -12.47
CA GLY A 239 -2.13 2.80 -11.53
C GLY A 239 -1.97 4.18 -10.86
N HIS A 240 -2.83 5.15 -11.20
CA HIS A 240 -2.65 6.55 -10.78
C HIS A 240 -3.15 6.81 -9.35
N VAL A 241 -2.38 6.38 -8.35
CA VAL A 241 -2.77 6.44 -6.91
C VAL A 241 -3.20 7.83 -6.41
N ASN A 242 -2.55 8.90 -6.89
CA ASN A 242 -2.90 10.27 -6.49
C ASN A 242 -4.29 10.70 -6.99
N ALA A 243 -4.74 10.15 -8.12
CA ALA A 243 -6.07 10.43 -8.65
C ALA A 243 -7.13 9.73 -7.80
N TYR A 244 -6.88 8.49 -7.35
CA TYR A 244 -7.74 7.80 -6.38
C TYR A 244 -7.85 8.58 -5.07
N ASN A 245 -6.71 9.02 -4.50
CA ASN A 245 -6.70 9.80 -3.26
C ASN A 245 -7.53 11.09 -3.38
N ASN A 246 -7.35 11.83 -4.47
CA ASN A 246 -8.05 13.10 -4.65
C ASN A 246 -9.53 12.92 -5.03
N ALA A 247 -9.86 11.92 -5.85
CA ALA A 247 -11.25 11.56 -6.14
C ALA A 247 -11.99 11.18 -4.84
N ALA A 248 -11.39 10.31 -4.02
CA ALA A 248 -11.97 9.91 -2.74
C ALA A 248 -12.13 11.10 -1.79
N ALA A 249 -11.17 12.03 -1.76
CA ALA A 249 -11.27 13.24 -0.94
C ALA A 249 -12.42 14.14 -1.38
N VAL A 250 -12.60 14.31 -2.69
CA VAL A 250 -13.72 15.09 -3.25
C VAL A 250 -15.06 14.43 -2.95
N ALA A 251 -15.20 13.12 -3.17
CA ALA A 251 -16.43 12.39 -2.87
C ALA A 251 -16.77 12.49 -1.37
N PHE A 252 -15.76 12.41 -0.50
CA PHE A 252 -15.95 12.59 0.94
C PHE A 252 -16.43 14.00 1.30
N LEU A 253 -15.79 15.05 0.75
CA LEU A 253 -16.21 16.45 0.96
C LEU A 253 -17.61 16.73 0.41
N ALA A 254 -18.03 16.00 -0.63
CA ALA A 254 -19.39 16.06 -1.17
C ALA A 254 -20.43 15.31 -0.32
N GLY A 255 -20.04 14.78 0.85
CA GLY A 255 -20.94 14.02 1.73
C GLY A 255 -21.27 12.61 1.21
N LYS A 256 -20.41 12.05 0.33
CA LYS A 256 -20.59 10.71 -0.26
C LYS A 256 -19.51 9.73 0.22
N PRO A 257 -19.47 9.39 1.51
CA PRO A 257 -18.37 8.58 2.05
C PRO A 257 -18.37 7.11 1.53
N LEU A 258 -19.49 6.57 1.04
CA LEU A 258 -19.50 5.23 0.41
C LEU A 258 -18.72 5.22 -0.91
N GLU A 259 -18.89 6.27 -1.71
CA GLU A 259 -18.18 6.45 -2.98
C GLU A 259 -16.69 6.64 -2.73
N ALA A 260 -16.34 7.44 -1.72
CA ALA A 260 -14.96 7.63 -1.29
C ALA A 260 -14.28 6.31 -0.87
N LEU A 261 -14.97 5.46 -0.10
CA LEU A 261 -14.43 4.16 0.31
C LEU A 261 -14.20 3.24 -0.89
N GLY A 262 -15.18 3.16 -1.79
CA GLY A 262 -15.08 2.31 -2.99
C GLY A 262 -13.90 2.69 -3.89
N LEU A 263 -13.54 3.97 -3.98
CA LEU A 263 -12.36 4.43 -4.71
C LEU A 263 -11.05 3.95 -4.04
N LEU A 264 -10.96 4.04 -2.71
CA LEU A 264 -9.77 3.59 -1.97
C LEU A 264 -9.60 2.07 -2.05
N GLU A 265 -10.67 1.29 -1.91
CA GLU A 265 -10.65 -0.17 -2.06
C GLU A 265 -10.31 -0.60 -3.48
N LYS A 266 -10.80 0.13 -4.50
CA LYS A 266 -10.44 -0.12 -5.90
C LYS A 266 -8.94 0.08 -6.13
N ALA A 267 -8.32 1.07 -5.50
CA ALA A 267 -6.88 1.29 -5.58
C ALA A 267 -6.07 0.20 -4.88
N GLU A 268 -6.51 -0.28 -3.71
CA GLU A 268 -5.89 -1.43 -3.02
C GLU A 268 -5.95 -2.70 -3.88
N ALA A 269 -7.07 -2.95 -4.54
CA ALA A 269 -7.20 -4.08 -5.46
C ALA A 269 -6.23 -4.01 -6.66
N GLN A 270 -5.68 -2.83 -6.97
CA GLN A 270 -4.64 -2.62 -8.00
C GLN A 270 -3.21 -2.71 -7.43
N GLY A 271 -3.04 -3.03 -6.14
CA GLY A 271 -1.73 -3.11 -5.48
C GLY A 271 -1.10 -1.74 -5.21
N LEU A 272 -1.90 -0.70 -5.01
CA LEU A 272 -1.44 0.68 -4.78
C LEU A 272 -1.42 1.06 -3.29
N GLU A 273 -1.53 0.10 -2.37
CA GLU A 273 -1.69 0.35 -0.93
C GLU A 273 -0.61 1.26 -0.31
N ASP A 274 0.64 1.17 -0.77
CA ASP A 274 1.77 1.90 -0.19
C ASP A 274 1.66 3.43 -0.29
N ASN A 275 0.89 3.95 -1.26
CA ASN A 275 0.77 5.38 -1.54
C ASN A 275 -0.66 5.92 -1.31
N LEU A 276 -1.53 5.15 -0.66
CA LEU A 276 -2.89 5.58 -0.34
C LEU A 276 -2.94 6.54 0.86
N ASN A 277 -3.87 7.48 0.80
CA ASN A 277 -4.11 8.43 1.87
C ASN A 277 -4.83 7.77 3.05
N LEU A 278 -4.06 7.15 3.95
CA LEU A 278 -4.58 6.44 5.13
C LEU A 278 -5.41 7.34 6.05
N LYS A 279 -5.07 8.64 6.13
CA LYS A 279 -5.85 9.61 6.91
C LYS A 279 -7.25 9.81 6.33
N LEU A 280 -7.36 9.94 5.02
CA LEU A 280 -8.65 10.02 4.34
C LEU A 280 -9.46 8.74 4.54
N ARG A 281 -8.83 7.57 4.38
CA ARG A 281 -9.50 6.28 4.61
C ARG A 281 -10.15 6.21 5.99
N HIS A 282 -9.43 6.66 7.03
CA HIS A 282 -9.95 6.73 8.39
C HIS A 282 -11.19 7.63 8.50
N LEU A 283 -11.13 8.86 7.97
CA LEU A 283 -12.25 9.81 7.99
C LEU A 283 -13.48 9.29 7.24
N VAL A 284 -13.25 8.63 6.10
CA VAL A 284 -14.30 8.00 5.30
C VAL A 284 -15.00 6.88 6.08
N SER A 285 -14.22 6.00 6.71
CA SER A 285 -14.75 4.93 7.57
C SER A 285 -15.56 5.50 8.75
N GLU A 286 -15.09 6.57 9.38
CA GLU A 286 -15.80 7.26 10.46
C GLU A 286 -17.18 7.78 10.01
N ALA A 287 -17.23 8.52 8.90
CA ALA A 287 -18.48 9.09 8.39
C ALA A 287 -19.52 8.03 7.96
N LEU A 288 -19.09 6.81 7.66
CA LEU A 288 -19.98 5.72 7.26
C LEU A 288 -20.70 5.03 8.42
N GLY A 289 -20.46 5.45 9.67
CA GLY A 289 -20.86 4.63 10.81
C GLY A 289 -20.20 3.25 10.76
N ARG A 290 -19.12 3.12 9.96
CA ARG A 290 -18.18 2.00 9.92
C ARG A 290 -16.83 2.47 10.43
N PRO A 291 -16.78 3.14 11.60
CA PRO A 291 -15.52 3.62 12.14
C PRO A 291 -14.57 2.45 12.39
N THR A 292 -15.06 1.20 12.31
CA THR A 292 -14.45 -0.09 12.59
C THR A 292 -13.81 -0.84 11.40
N ASP A 293 -13.50 -0.20 10.28
CA ASP A 293 -12.52 -0.75 9.33
C ASP A 293 -11.03 -0.39 9.64
N GLY A 294 -10.53 0.20 10.75
CA GLY A 294 -11.12 1.07 11.78
C GLY A 294 -11.37 0.52 13.20
N ILE A 295 -11.17 -0.79 13.47
CA ILE A 295 -11.74 -1.42 14.69
C ILE A 295 -11.21 -0.80 16.00
N LEU A 296 -12.05 -0.01 16.66
CA LEU A 296 -11.80 0.59 17.97
C LEU A 296 -12.12 -0.39 19.12
N GLN A 297 -13.09 -1.29 18.97
CA GLN A 297 -13.41 -2.35 19.95
C GLN A 297 -14.01 -3.58 19.24
N GLU A 298 -13.61 -4.80 19.60
CA GLU A 298 -14.05 -6.04 18.94
C GLU A 298 -14.21 -7.20 19.93
N ASP A 299 -15.33 -7.90 19.85
CA ASP A 299 -15.57 -9.15 20.58
C ASP A 299 -14.94 -10.32 19.82
N LEU A 300 -13.87 -10.87 20.38
CA LEU A 300 -13.15 -12.01 19.82
C LEU A 300 -13.61 -13.35 20.40
N SER A 301 -14.68 -13.35 21.21
CA SER A 301 -15.10 -14.51 22.00
C SER A 301 -15.98 -15.52 21.22
N SER A 302 -16.19 -15.31 19.91
CA SER A 302 -16.97 -16.20 19.05
C SER A 302 -16.23 -17.47 18.63
N THR A 303 -14.93 -17.56 18.91
CA THR A 303 -14.08 -18.72 18.57
C THR A 303 -13.28 -19.23 19.76
N THR A 304 -13.72 -18.88 20.96
CA THR A 304 -13.10 -19.29 22.22
C THR A 304 -13.90 -20.42 22.87
N GLU A 305 -13.30 -21.03 23.88
CA GLU A 305 -14.00 -21.94 24.80
C GLU A 305 -15.21 -21.23 25.43
N GLU A 306 -16.24 -21.99 25.81
CA GLU A 306 -17.55 -21.44 26.23
C GLU A 306 -17.47 -20.38 27.34
N ASP A 307 -16.49 -20.48 28.25
CA ASP A 307 -16.35 -19.54 29.36
C ASP A 307 -15.38 -18.37 29.08
N LEU A 308 -14.55 -18.45 28.04
CA LEU A 308 -13.52 -17.45 27.78
C LEU A 308 -14.05 -16.28 26.94
N GLY A 309 -14.02 -15.07 27.50
CA GLY A 309 -14.27 -13.82 26.82
C GLY A 309 -12.97 -13.10 26.42
N VAL A 310 -12.94 -12.50 25.24
CA VAL A 310 -11.85 -11.63 24.79
C VAL A 310 -12.43 -10.40 24.10
N ARG A 311 -12.07 -9.22 24.59
CA ARG A 311 -12.42 -7.94 24.00
C ARG A 311 -11.15 -7.20 23.59
N ARG A 312 -11.01 -6.88 22.31
CA ARG A 312 -9.92 -6.00 21.82
C ARG A 312 -10.38 -4.54 21.86
N PHE A 313 -9.46 -3.64 22.13
CA PHE A 313 -9.60 -2.20 22.02
C PHE A 313 -8.40 -1.64 21.25
N ALA A 314 -8.62 -0.87 20.18
CA ALA A 314 -7.55 -0.12 19.55
C ALA A 314 -7.41 1.25 20.23
N LEU A 315 -6.23 1.55 20.75
CA LEU A 315 -5.94 2.74 21.54
C LEU A 315 -5.06 3.69 20.74
N ALA A 316 -5.43 4.98 20.70
CA ALA A 316 -4.68 6.01 20.01
C ALA A 316 -3.54 6.51 20.90
N VAL A 317 -2.31 6.09 20.62
CA VAL A 317 -1.11 6.55 21.31
C VAL A 317 -0.59 7.81 20.63
N LYS A 318 -0.51 8.90 21.39
CA LYS A 318 0.06 10.17 20.92
C LYS A 318 1.57 10.01 20.73
N ARG A 319 2.07 10.35 19.55
CA ARG A 319 3.51 10.44 19.29
C ARG A 319 4.08 11.77 19.77
N GLU A 320 5.37 11.78 20.12
CA GLU A 320 6.10 13.00 20.48
C GLU A 320 6.08 14.05 19.38
N ASN A 321 6.03 13.63 18.11
CA ASN A 321 5.86 14.52 16.98
C ASN A 321 4.36 14.73 16.68
N PRO A 322 3.78 15.91 16.98
CA PRO A 322 2.36 16.20 16.77
C PRO A 322 1.96 16.27 15.29
N LEU A 323 2.92 16.25 14.36
CA LEU A 323 2.67 16.21 12.92
C LEU A 323 2.46 14.78 12.38
N LEU A 324 2.80 13.76 13.16
CA LEU A 324 2.52 12.37 12.80
C LEU A 324 1.13 11.97 13.30
N PRO A 325 0.35 11.19 12.53
CA PRO A 325 -0.89 10.63 13.03
C PRO A 325 -0.62 9.75 14.26
N PRO A 326 -1.61 9.61 15.17
CA PRO A 326 -1.45 8.73 16.34
C PRO A 326 -1.16 7.31 15.89
N LEU A 327 -0.31 6.63 16.66
CA LEU A 327 -0.07 5.21 16.48
C LEU A 327 -1.21 4.45 17.17
N TYR A 328 -1.82 3.50 16.48
CA TYR A 328 -2.89 2.70 17.06
C TYR A 328 -2.34 1.35 17.50
N GLU A 329 -2.43 1.09 18.79
CA GLU A 329 -2.03 -0.17 19.44
C GLU A 329 -3.29 -0.94 19.87
N ASN A 330 -3.19 -2.25 20.05
CA ASN A 330 -4.26 -3.10 20.50
C ASN A 330 -4.08 -3.51 21.96
N CYS A 331 -4.97 -3.01 22.81
CA CYS A 331 -5.16 -3.52 24.15
C CYS A 331 -6.22 -4.64 24.15
N TYR A 332 -6.04 -5.66 25.00
CA TYR A 332 -7.00 -6.76 25.12
C TYR A 332 -7.47 -6.94 26.56
N VAL A 333 -8.78 -7.08 26.76
CA VAL A 333 -9.39 -7.55 28.01
C VAL A 333 -9.77 -9.01 27.82
N VAL A 334 -9.09 -9.90 28.53
CA VAL A 334 -9.34 -11.35 28.52
C VAL A 334 -9.99 -11.71 29.85
N PHE A 335 -11.12 -12.41 29.83
CA PHE A 335 -11.90 -12.64 31.04
C PHE A 335 -12.65 -13.96 31.02
N SER A 336 -12.99 -14.48 32.20
CA SER A 336 -13.96 -15.56 32.36
C SER A 336 -15.36 -14.97 32.48
N ARG A 337 -16.32 -15.52 31.73
CA ARG A 337 -17.73 -15.13 31.79
C ARG A 337 -18.37 -15.55 33.11
N SER A 338 -17.95 -16.69 33.65
CA SER A 338 -18.47 -17.26 34.89
C SER A 338 -17.89 -16.58 36.13
N SER A 339 -16.57 -16.53 36.28
CA SER A 339 -15.90 -15.98 37.48
C SER A 339 -15.80 -14.45 37.46
N ARG A 340 -15.92 -13.84 36.27
CA ARG A 340 -15.67 -12.42 36.01
C ARG A 340 -14.23 -11.95 36.28
N GLN A 341 -13.30 -12.85 36.56
CA GLN A 341 -11.89 -12.49 36.59
C GLN A 341 -11.41 -12.09 35.20
N ALA A 342 -10.59 -11.05 35.14
CA ALA A 342 -10.06 -10.51 33.89
C ALA A 342 -8.57 -10.17 34.00
N VAL A 343 -7.92 -10.11 32.84
CA VAL A 343 -6.60 -9.50 32.66
C VAL A 343 -6.65 -8.49 31.53
N LEU A 344 -5.91 -7.40 31.68
CA LEU A 344 -5.63 -6.45 30.59
C LEU A 344 -4.26 -6.79 29.98
N ILE A 345 -4.15 -6.76 28.67
CA ILE A 345 -2.90 -6.97 27.94
C ILE A 345 -2.58 -5.70 27.16
N ASP A 346 -1.36 -5.19 27.33
CA ASP A 346 -0.81 -4.00 26.65
C ASP A 346 -1.72 -2.76 26.65
N PRO A 347 -2.07 -2.16 27.80
CA PRO A 347 -2.81 -0.90 27.82
C PRO A 347 -1.88 0.29 27.52
N GLY A 348 -1.71 0.60 26.25
CA GLY A 348 -0.83 1.66 25.74
C GLY A 348 -1.28 3.09 26.01
N ALA A 349 -2.59 3.33 26.08
CA ALA A 349 -3.17 4.64 26.37
C ALA A 349 -4.41 4.56 27.25
N GLU A 350 -4.74 5.64 27.96
CA GLU A 350 -5.99 5.71 28.73
C GLU A 350 -7.16 5.89 27.76
N ASP A 351 -8.19 5.08 27.91
CA ASP A 351 -9.38 5.14 27.07
C ASP A 351 -10.62 4.74 27.91
N PRO A 352 -11.61 5.64 28.05
CA PRO A 352 -12.81 5.39 28.85
C PRO A 352 -13.54 4.10 28.49
N ARG A 353 -13.45 3.65 27.24
CA ARG A 353 -14.14 2.45 26.75
C ARG A 353 -13.71 1.18 27.47
N ILE A 354 -12.45 1.12 27.93
CA ILE A 354 -11.95 -0.02 28.71
C ILE A 354 -12.62 -0.03 30.09
N GLU A 355 -12.62 1.11 30.78
CA GLU A 355 -13.23 1.24 32.11
C GLU A 355 -14.74 0.98 32.05
N ASP A 356 -15.43 1.55 31.06
CA ASP A 356 -16.86 1.35 30.83
C ASP A 356 -17.19 -0.12 30.60
N PHE A 357 -16.38 -0.82 29.80
CA PHE A 357 -16.55 -2.25 29.55
C PHE A 357 -16.33 -3.09 30.82
N VAL A 358 -15.24 -2.84 31.55
CA VAL A 358 -14.94 -3.53 32.81
C VAL A 358 -16.08 -3.37 33.82
N LYS A 359 -16.65 -2.16 33.93
CA LYS A 359 -17.81 -1.89 34.79
C LYS A 359 -19.08 -2.58 34.30
N ALA A 360 -19.40 -2.45 33.01
CA ALA A 360 -20.62 -3.00 32.43
C ALA A 360 -20.68 -4.53 32.55
N GLU A 361 -19.53 -5.20 32.38
CA GLU A 361 -19.41 -6.66 32.51
C GLU A 361 -19.11 -7.12 33.94
N ASN A 362 -19.02 -6.20 34.90
CA ASN A 362 -18.70 -6.45 36.30
C ASN A 362 -17.42 -7.29 36.47
N LEU A 363 -16.36 -6.93 35.74
CA LEU A 363 -15.10 -7.67 35.71
C LEU A 363 -14.19 -7.29 36.87
N GLU A 364 -13.53 -8.29 37.45
CA GLU A 364 -12.45 -8.13 38.42
C GLU A 364 -11.10 -8.26 37.70
N VAL A 365 -10.46 -7.12 37.40
CA VAL A 365 -9.12 -7.14 36.77
C VAL A 365 -8.08 -7.59 37.79
N ARG A 366 -7.48 -8.76 37.56
CA ARG A 366 -6.52 -9.43 38.46
C ARG A 366 -5.05 -9.21 38.07
N ALA A 367 -4.78 -8.80 36.85
CA ALA A 367 -3.43 -8.48 36.38
C ALA A 367 -3.46 -7.58 35.13
N ILE A 368 -2.39 -6.82 34.95
CA ILE A 368 -2.05 -6.14 33.71
C ILE A 368 -0.79 -6.81 33.16
N LEU A 369 -0.88 -7.37 31.96
CA LEU A 369 0.18 -8.11 31.30
C LEU A 369 0.79 -7.25 30.19
N ILE A 370 2.11 -7.16 30.18
CA ILE A 370 2.86 -6.42 29.16
C ILE A 370 3.62 -7.42 28.29
N THR A 371 3.48 -7.32 26.96
CA THR A 371 4.23 -8.18 26.03
C THR A 371 5.66 -7.71 25.87
N HIS A 372 5.91 -6.39 25.86
CA HIS A 372 7.23 -5.78 25.74
C HIS A 372 7.25 -4.31 26.20
N SER A 373 8.43 -3.73 26.41
CA SER A 373 8.62 -2.43 27.10
C SER A 373 8.41 -1.16 26.27
N HIS A 374 7.91 -1.23 25.03
CA HIS A 374 7.67 0.00 24.26
C HIS A 374 6.54 0.84 24.87
N THR A 375 6.67 2.17 24.74
CA THR A 375 5.81 3.15 25.42
C THR A 375 4.37 3.10 24.92
N ASP A 376 4.18 2.76 23.65
CA ASP A 376 2.87 2.55 23.03
C ASP A 376 2.15 1.30 23.52
N HIS A 377 2.79 0.40 24.27
CA HIS A 377 2.12 -0.74 24.93
C HIS A 377 1.99 -0.58 26.45
N THR A 378 2.79 0.32 27.03
CA THR A 378 2.93 0.47 28.49
C THR A 378 2.40 1.79 29.02
N GLY A 379 2.05 2.74 28.15
CA GLY A 379 1.80 4.15 28.50
C GLY A 379 0.70 4.38 29.53
N ALA A 380 -0.33 3.52 29.58
CA ALA A 380 -1.40 3.61 30.58
C ALA A 380 -1.38 2.49 31.62
N ALA A 381 -0.39 1.59 31.59
CA ALA A 381 -0.32 0.44 32.49
C ALA A 381 -0.32 0.84 33.97
N ALA A 382 0.46 1.85 34.36
CA ALA A 382 0.48 2.35 35.73
C ALA A 382 -0.86 3.00 36.16
N ALA A 383 -1.53 3.69 35.25
CA ALA A 383 -2.84 4.32 35.51
C ALA A 383 -3.91 3.24 35.76
N TYR A 384 -4.00 2.23 34.89
CA TYR A 384 -4.93 1.11 35.07
C TYR A 384 -4.56 0.22 36.27
N ALA A 385 -3.27 0.03 36.58
CA ALA A 385 -2.84 -0.72 37.76
C ALA A 385 -3.36 -0.07 39.03
N LYS A 386 -3.26 1.26 39.12
CA LYS A 386 -3.82 2.05 40.22
C LYS A 386 -5.35 2.01 40.23
N MET A 387 -5.99 2.17 39.08
CA MET A 387 -7.46 2.18 38.95
C MET A 387 -8.07 0.87 39.42
N PHE A 388 -7.54 -0.27 38.94
CA PHE A 388 -8.08 -1.59 39.23
C PHE A 388 -7.43 -2.31 40.40
N ARG A 389 -6.37 -1.73 41.00
CA ARG A 389 -5.55 -2.36 42.06
C ARG A 389 -4.97 -3.70 41.62
N ALA A 390 -4.57 -3.78 40.35
CA ALA A 390 -4.03 -4.97 39.73
C ALA A 390 -2.50 -4.86 39.56
N PRO A 391 -1.73 -5.93 39.80
CA PRO A 391 -0.29 -5.94 39.57
C PRO A 391 0.05 -5.87 38.09
N VAL A 392 1.14 -5.17 37.76
CA VAL A 392 1.75 -5.18 36.42
C VAL A 392 2.76 -6.31 36.31
N CYS A 393 2.54 -7.21 35.36
CA CYS A 393 3.40 -8.34 35.04
C CYS A 393 4.10 -8.10 33.69
N VAL A 394 5.43 -8.20 33.67
CA VAL A 394 6.26 -7.94 32.48
C VAL A 394 7.32 -9.02 32.31
N PRO A 395 7.75 -9.36 31.09
CA PRO A 395 8.89 -10.23 30.87
C PRO A 395 10.16 -9.75 31.57
N VAL A 396 10.89 -10.71 32.15
CA VAL A 396 12.05 -10.43 33.03
C VAL A 396 13.11 -9.51 32.43
N ARG A 397 13.32 -9.56 31.11
CA ARG A 397 14.37 -8.79 30.40
C ARG A 397 13.93 -7.39 29.98
N ASP A 398 12.62 -7.12 29.94
CA ASP A 398 12.06 -5.81 29.60
C ASP A 398 11.67 -5.02 30.86
N ALA A 399 11.63 -5.67 32.03
CA ALA A 399 11.27 -5.06 33.31
C ALA A 399 12.11 -3.84 33.70
N GLY A 400 13.37 -3.76 33.23
CA GLY A 400 14.27 -2.65 33.52
C GLY A 400 14.03 -1.41 32.66
N ASP A 401 13.32 -1.58 31.55
CA ASP A 401 13.05 -0.51 30.57
C ASP A 401 11.65 0.10 30.75
N LEU A 402 10.87 -0.42 31.70
CA LEU A 402 9.63 0.22 32.11
C LEU A 402 9.95 1.52 32.84
N GLY A 403 9.29 2.61 32.45
CA GLY A 403 9.35 3.90 33.16
C GLY A 403 8.75 3.89 34.58
N PHE A 404 8.36 2.71 35.09
CA PHE A 404 7.81 2.47 36.43
C PHE A 404 8.18 1.05 36.90
N ALA A 405 8.10 0.79 38.20
CA ALA A 405 8.42 -0.52 38.76
C ALA A 405 7.33 -1.56 38.43
N ALA A 406 7.71 -2.67 37.81
CA ALA A 406 6.81 -3.83 37.68
C ALA A 406 6.67 -4.60 38.99
N ASP A 407 5.46 -5.10 39.25
CA ASP A 407 5.14 -5.92 40.42
C ASP A 407 5.63 -7.36 40.25
N LYS A 408 5.56 -7.90 39.02
CA LYS A 408 5.98 -9.28 38.73
C LYS A 408 6.79 -9.38 37.44
N ARG A 409 7.88 -10.15 37.50
CA ARG A 409 8.71 -10.50 36.34
C ARG A 409 8.35 -11.90 35.86
N LEU A 410 8.07 -12.04 34.57
CA LEU A 410 7.61 -13.29 33.96
C LEU A 410 8.73 -14.04 33.25
N GLY A 411 8.84 -15.34 33.53
CA GLY A 411 9.77 -16.26 32.88
C GLY A 411 9.19 -16.96 31.64
N ASP A 412 10.04 -17.55 30.81
CA ASP A 412 9.60 -18.37 29.67
C ASP A 412 8.90 -19.64 30.16
N GLY A 413 7.76 -19.97 29.55
CA GLY A 413 6.95 -21.14 29.91
C GLY A 413 6.15 -21.01 31.21
N GLU A 414 6.25 -19.90 31.93
CA GLU A 414 5.47 -19.66 33.15
C GLU A 414 3.97 -19.68 32.85
N SER A 415 3.18 -20.19 33.80
CA SER A 415 1.71 -20.19 33.71
C SER A 415 1.11 -19.39 34.86
N LEU A 416 0.23 -18.45 34.52
CA LEU A 416 -0.51 -17.60 35.45
C LEU A 416 -1.96 -18.09 35.51
N PRO A 417 -2.37 -18.75 36.61
CA PRO A 417 -3.74 -19.22 36.75
C PRO A 417 -4.67 -18.07 37.18
N PHE A 418 -5.84 -18.01 36.54
CA PHE A 418 -6.98 -17.19 36.92
C PHE A 418 -8.22 -18.11 37.00
N ASP A 419 -9.25 -17.68 37.71
CA ASP A 419 -10.47 -18.47 37.78
C ASP A 419 -11.17 -18.49 36.40
N GLY A 420 -11.28 -19.66 35.78
CA GLY A 420 -11.84 -19.87 34.45
C GLY A 420 -10.85 -19.86 33.28
N PHE A 421 -9.60 -19.41 33.44
CA PHE A 421 -8.59 -19.47 32.37
C PHE A 421 -7.14 -19.43 32.87
N THR A 422 -6.20 -19.88 32.05
CA THR A 422 -4.75 -19.80 32.36
C THR A 422 -4.02 -19.06 31.26
N VAL A 423 -3.14 -18.13 31.64
CA VAL A 423 -2.24 -17.44 30.72
C VAL A 423 -0.88 -18.12 30.74
N ARG A 424 -0.45 -18.68 29.61
CA ARG A 424 0.90 -19.23 29.43
C ARG A 424 1.80 -18.21 28.75
N VAL A 425 2.97 -17.97 29.35
CA VAL A 425 3.99 -17.07 28.83
C VAL A 425 4.88 -17.81 27.84
N LEU A 426 5.16 -17.20 26.70
CA LEU A 426 6.07 -17.70 25.69
C LEU A 426 7.05 -16.58 25.30
N HIS A 427 8.30 -16.66 25.74
CA HIS A 427 9.29 -15.65 25.38
C HIS A 427 9.60 -15.70 23.88
N THR A 428 9.61 -14.52 23.26
CA THR A 428 9.83 -14.30 21.84
C THR A 428 10.84 -13.16 21.61
N PRO A 429 12.07 -13.25 22.17
CA PRO A 429 13.08 -12.21 22.03
C PRO A 429 13.38 -11.91 20.56
N GLY A 430 13.36 -10.63 20.21
CA GLY A 430 13.55 -10.16 18.84
C GLY A 430 13.21 -8.69 18.70
N HIS A 431 11.91 -8.36 18.73
CA HIS A 431 11.43 -6.99 18.67
C HIS A 431 12.03 -6.14 19.81
N THR A 432 11.92 -6.65 21.04
CA THR A 432 12.76 -6.29 22.19
C THR A 432 13.49 -7.54 22.71
N PRO A 433 14.57 -7.38 23.50
CA PRO A 433 15.28 -8.52 24.10
C PRO A 433 14.45 -9.37 25.06
N GLY A 434 13.37 -8.82 25.63
CA GLY A 434 12.46 -9.50 26.54
C GLY A 434 11.05 -9.72 26.00
N SER A 435 10.75 -9.36 24.75
CA SER A 435 9.44 -9.59 24.13
C SER A 435 8.90 -10.99 24.43
N ALA A 436 7.62 -11.08 24.78
CA ALA A 436 6.92 -12.33 25.00
C ALA A 436 5.51 -12.29 24.40
N CYS A 437 5.03 -13.46 24.00
CA CYS A 437 3.64 -13.69 23.65
C CYS A 437 2.91 -14.34 24.84
N PHE A 438 1.60 -14.12 24.92
CA PHE A 438 0.72 -14.80 25.88
C PHE A 438 -0.23 -15.74 25.15
N ILE A 439 -0.44 -16.93 25.72
CA ILE A 439 -1.36 -17.93 25.17
C ILE A 439 -2.46 -18.20 26.19
N VAL A 440 -3.72 -18.08 25.73
CA VAL A 440 -4.92 -18.38 26.51
C VAL A 440 -5.84 -19.22 25.63
N GLY A 441 -6.05 -20.49 26.00
CA GLY A 441 -6.75 -21.45 25.15
C GLY A 441 -6.11 -21.54 23.75
N SER A 442 -6.91 -21.30 22.71
CA SER A 442 -6.50 -21.27 21.29
C SER A 442 -6.12 -19.89 20.75
N ILE A 443 -5.87 -18.90 21.63
CA ILE A 443 -5.51 -17.54 21.26
C ILE A 443 -4.06 -17.24 21.65
N LEU A 444 -3.32 -16.63 20.71
CA LEU A 444 -1.99 -16.09 20.89
C LEU A 444 -2.06 -14.55 20.85
N PHE A 445 -1.73 -13.89 21.96
CA PHE A 445 -1.48 -12.46 22.01
C PHE A 445 0.01 -12.23 21.71
N SER A 446 0.32 -11.77 20.50
CA SER A 446 1.69 -11.76 19.97
C SER A 446 2.47 -10.47 20.26
N GLY A 447 1.79 -9.42 20.74
CA GLY A 447 2.36 -8.07 20.77
C GLY A 447 2.97 -7.75 19.40
N ASP A 448 4.21 -7.27 19.41
CA ASP A 448 4.94 -6.92 18.21
C ASP A 448 5.81 -8.05 17.65
N THR A 449 5.60 -9.28 18.10
CA THR A 449 6.33 -10.44 17.56
C THR A 449 5.82 -10.83 16.17
N LEU A 450 4.50 -10.86 15.97
CA LEU A 450 3.87 -11.34 14.73
C LEU A 450 2.61 -10.54 14.45
N PHE A 451 2.49 -10.05 13.22
CA PHE A 451 1.34 -9.31 12.71
C PHE A 451 0.70 -10.05 11.54
N ARG A 452 -0.53 -9.65 11.17
CA ARG A 452 -1.11 -10.10 9.92
C ARG A 452 -0.25 -9.68 8.73
N ASN A 453 0.30 -10.64 8.00
CA ASN A 453 1.23 -10.42 6.88
C ASN A 453 2.49 -9.61 7.24
N GLY A 454 2.90 -9.58 8.52
CA GLY A 454 4.06 -8.79 8.95
C GLY A 454 4.72 -9.33 10.23
N ILE A 455 5.83 -8.70 10.63
CA ILE A 455 6.52 -8.93 11.90
C ILE A 455 6.99 -7.59 12.48
N GLY A 456 7.24 -7.51 13.78
CA GLY A 456 7.83 -6.32 14.40
C GLY A 456 9.22 -6.02 13.90
N SER A 457 9.58 -4.74 13.89
CA SER A 457 10.94 -4.31 13.59
C SER A 457 11.86 -4.62 14.78
N VAL A 458 13.05 -5.14 14.52
CA VAL A 458 14.06 -5.37 15.54
C VAL A 458 14.89 -4.10 15.75
N GLN A 459 15.26 -3.80 16.99
CA GLN A 459 16.18 -2.69 17.31
C GLN A 459 17.56 -3.24 17.72
N PRO A 460 18.46 -3.53 16.76
CA PRO A 460 19.79 -4.01 17.09
C PRO A 460 20.66 -2.90 17.70
N ALA A 461 21.61 -3.27 18.56
CA ALA A 461 22.56 -2.32 19.13
C ALA A 461 23.48 -1.65 18.09
N ARG A 462 23.57 -2.20 16.87
CA ARG A 462 24.33 -1.63 15.75
C ARG A 462 23.55 -1.77 14.43
N PRO A 463 23.59 -0.76 13.54
CA PRO A 463 22.84 -0.80 12.27
C PRO A 463 23.18 -1.98 11.34
N ASP A 464 24.43 -2.41 11.32
CA ASP A 464 24.92 -3.53 10.50
C ASP A 464 24.37 -4.89 10.95
N ALA A 465 23.88 -5.00 12.19
CA ALA A 465 23.30 -6.23 12.74
C ALA A 465 21.78 -6.39 12.47
N ALA A 466 21.11 -5.38 11.87
CA ALA A 466 19.65 -5.40 11.67
C ALA A 466 19.14 -6.61 10.89
N LYS A 467 19.82 -6.96 9.79
CA LYS A 467 19.45 -8.14 8.97
C LYS A 467 19.59 -9.44 9.75
N THR A 468 20.63 -9.57 10.56
CA THR A 468 20.88 -10.75 11.38
C THR A 468 19.81 -10.89 12.46
N ALA A 469 19.53 -9.81 13.19
CA ALA A 469 18.49 -9.80 14.22
C ALA A 469 17.09 -10.10 13.64
N GLN A 470 16.75 -9.57 12.46
CA GLN A 470 15.49 -9.88 11.79
C GLN A 470 15.41 -11.37 11.42
N LYS A 471 16.51 -11.94 10.90
CA LYS A 471 16.59 -13.37 10.57
C LYS A 471 16.45 -14.26 11.80
N GLU A 472 17.01 -13.86 12.94
CA GLU A 472 16.87 -14.54 14.22
C GLU A 472 15.42 -14.53 14.70
N MET A 473 14.75 -13.37 14.63
CA MET A 473 13.33 -13.21 14.97
C MET A 473 12.44 -14.08 14.06
N VAL A 474 12.67 -14.07 12.74
CA VAL A 474 11.95 -14.98 11.81
C VAL A 474 12.19 -16.44 12.17
N GLY A 475 13.42 -16.83 12.46
CA GLY A 475 13.75 -18.19 12.89
C GLY A 475 13.04 -18.58 14.19
N LEU A 476 12.92 -17.64 15.13
CA LEU A 476 12.19 -17.82 16.38
C LEU A 476 10.68 -17.99 16.14
N ILE A 477 10.07 -17.14 15.33
CA ILE A 477 8.65 -17.22 14.95
C ILE A 477 8.36 -18.59 14.32
N LYS A 478 9.20 -19.03 13.38
CA LYS A 478 9.07 -20.36 12.75
C LYS A 478 9.16 -21.51 13.74
N ARG A 479 10.09 -21.46 14.70
CA ARG A 479 10.28 -22.56 15.68
C ARG A 479 9.25 -22.57 16.81
N ARG A 480 8.77 -21.40 17.23
CA ARG A 480 7.92 -21.24 18.42
C ARG A 480 6.45 -21.04 18.06
N LEU A 481 6.15 -20.06 17.20
CA LEU A 481 4.77 -19.66 16.91
C LEU A 481 4.15 -20.54 15.82
N LEU A 482 4.88 -20.81 14.74
CA LEU A 482 4.39 -21.70 13.68
C LEU A 482 4.38 -23.19 14.10
N ALA A 483 4.81 -23.52 15.31
CA ALA A 483 4.62 -24.83 15.92
C ALA A 483 3.23 -24.99 16.56
N LEU A 484 2.49 -23.90 16.74
CA LEU A 484 1.10 -23.91 17.21
C LEU A 484 0.16 -24.42 16.11
N ALA A 485 -1.05 -24.82 16.50
CA ALA A 485 -2.06 -25.29 15.56
C ALA A 485 -2.48 -24.17 14.59
N ASP A 486 -2.74 -24.50 13.32
CA ASP A 486 -3.07 -23.51 12.29
C ASP A 486 -4.31 -22.68 12.62
N GLY A 487 -5.28 -23.25 13.33
CA GLY A 487 -6.47 -22.54 13.82
C GLY A 487 -6.24 -21.61 15.02
N THR A 488 -5.02 -21.53 15.55
CA THR A 488 -4.69 -20.60 16.65
C THR A 488 -4.83 -19.18 16.16
N ARG A 489 -5.71 -18.40 16.80
CA ARG A 489 -5.90 -16.99 16.46
C ARG A 489 -4.72 -16.16 16.96
N VAL A 490 -4.21 -15.29 16.11
CA VAL A 490 -3.14 -14.34 16.41
C VAL A 490 -3.76 -12.96 16.66
N CYS A 491 -3.51 -12.43 17.85
CA CYS A 491 -3.95 -11.13 18.34
C CYS A 491 -2.71 -10.22 18.50
N PRO A 492 -2.38 -9.41 17.49
CA PRO A 492 -1.17 -8.59 17.49
C PRO A 492 -1.27 -7.33 18.34
N GLY A 493 -0.11 -6.74 18.65
CA GLY A 493 0.02 -5.41 19.26
C GLY A 493 -0.45 -4.28 18.35
N HIS A 494 -0.40 -4.47 17.03
CA HIS A 494 -0.93 -3.50 16.05
C HIS A 494 -1.69 -4.20 14.92
N GLY A 495 -2.68 -3.51 14.36
CA GLY A 495 -3.41 -3.98 13.18
C GLY A 495 -4.47 -5.05 13.48
N ARG A 496 -4.80 -5.87 12.47
CA ARG A 496 -5.89 -6.85 12.54
C ARG A 496 -5.42 -8.22 13.00
N THR A 497 -6.32 -8.99 13.61
CA THR A 497 -6.08 -10.41 13.92
C THR A 497 -5.90 -11.26 12.66
N SER A 498 -5.23 -12.40 12.81
CA SER A 498 -5.14 -13.46 11.80
C SER A 498 -5.07 -14.82 12.49
N THR A 499 -4.59 -15.85 11.80
CA THR A 499 -4.36 -17.19 12.34
C THR A 499 -2.96 -17.68 11.99
N ILE A 500 -2.43 -18.63 12.77
CA ILE A 500 -1.13 -19.24 12.49
C ILE A 500 -1.10 -19.88 11.09
N GLY A 501 -2.21 -20.47 10.64
CA GLY A 501 -2.32 -21.02 9.28
C GLY A 501 -2.23 -19.96 8.19
N GLU A 502 -2.91 -18.82 8.35
CA GLU A 502 -2.83 -17.69 7.43
C GLU A 502 -1.41 -17.12 7.37
N GLU A 503 -0.76 -16.91 8.52
CA GLU A 503 0.61 -16.38 8.55
C GLU A 503 1.63 -17.35 7.97
N ARG A 504 1.46 -18.66 8.20
CA ARG A 504 2.30 -19.68 7.57
C ARG A 504 2.20 -19.64 6.04
N ALA A 505 1.00 -19.43 5.51
CA ALA A 505 0.74 -19.46 4.08
C ALA A 505 1.11 -18.16 3.36
N ASN A 506 0.82 -17.00 3.97
CA ASN A 506 0.77 -15.72 3.28
C ASN A 506 1.78 -14.68 3.77
N ASN A 507 2.38 -14.85 4.96
CA ASN A 507 3.26 -13.82 5.52
C ASN A 507 4.59 -13.72 4.73
N PRO A 508 4.90 -12.58 4.10
CA PRO A 508 6.06 -12.44 3.21
C PRO A 508 7.41 -12.59 3.93
N PHE A 509 7.45 -12.41 5.26
CA PHE A 509 8.66 -12.61 6.07
C PHE A 509 8.89 -14.08 6.42
N LEU A 510 7.82 -14.90 6.40
CA LEU A 510 7.86 -16.31 6.74
C LEU A 510 7.91 -17.19 5.49
N ALA A 511 7.39 -16.69 4.37
CA ALA A 511 7.41 -17.31 3.05
C ALA A 511 8.83 -17.29 2.43
N LYS A 512 9.65 -18.26 2.85
CA LYS A 512 10.83 -18.82 2.18
C LYS A 512 11.48 -19.87 3.07
#